data_AF-A0A352B1N7-F1
#
_entry.id   AF-A0A352B1N7-F1
#
_cell.length_a   1.000
_cell.length_b   1.000
_cell.length_c   1.000
_cell.angle_alpha   90.00
_cell.angle_beta   90.00
_cell.angle_gamma   90.00
#
_symmetry.space_group_name_H-M   'P 1'
#
loop_
_entity.id
_entity.type
_entity.pdbx_description
1 polymer ?
#
loop_
_entity_poly.entity_id
_entity_poly.type
_entity_poly.pdbx_seq_one_letter_code
_entity_poly.pdbx_strand_id
1 'polypeptide(L)'
;MVTLINNTDQTDTDSTKKVLLAAPRGYCAGVDRAVIAVEKALDHYGAPIYVRKQIVHNKHVVRSLEKRGAIFVDEVDEAPDGCIMIFSAHGVSPAVIKAAEARNQQTIDATCPLVTKVHREVQRFEKEGYDILLVGHEGHEEVEGTAGEAPDVVQLVDGEQGIRDAKVKDPSKVVWLSQTTLSVDETMDTVLKLREKFPTL
;
A
#
# COMPACT_ATOMS: atom_id res chain seq x y z
N MET A 1 -20.65 16.19 8.68
CA MET A 1 -20.99 16.59 10.06
C MET A 1 -19.72 17.18 10.68
N VAL A 2 -19.65 18.51 10.85
CA VAL A 2 -18.47 19.18 11.43
C VAL A 2 -18.65 19.17 12.95
N THR A 3 -17.82 18.41 13.66
CA THR A 3 -17.82 18.41 15.13
C THR A 3 -16.86 19.50 15.61
N LEU A 4 -17.39 20.52 16.30
CA LEU A 4 -16.59 21.51 17.02
C LEU A 4 -16.02 20.84 18.28
N ILE A 5 -14.70 20.85 18.45
CA ILE A 5 -14.04 20.40 19.68
C ILE A 5 -13.80 21.64 20.53
N ASN A 6 -14.48 21.73 21.69
CA ASN A 6 -14.11 22.66 22.73
C ASN A 6 -12.95 22.04 23.53
N ASN A 7 -11.72 22.45 23.24
CA ASN A 7 -10.60 22.25 24.16
C ASN A 7 -10.75 23.25 25.30
N THR A 8 -10.89 22.78 26.52
CA THR A 8 -10.95 23.62 27.72
C THR A 8 -9.59 24.25 28.04
N ASP A 9 -9.67 25.49 28.54
CA ASP A 9 -8.73 26.24 29.38
C ASP A 9 -7.63 27.11 28.76
N GLN A 10 -7.91 27.72 27.61
CA GLN A 10 -7.51 29.12 27.36
C GLN A 10 -8.39 29.70 26.26
N THR A 11 -9.42 30.45 26.66
CA THR A 11 -10.20 31.24 25.72
C THR A 11 -9.33 32.42 25.29
N ASP A 12 -8.61 32.24 24.19
CA ASP A 12 -8.01 33.34 23.44
C ASP A 12 -9.16 34.14 22.82
N THR A 13 -9.74 35.05 23.60
CA THR A 13 -10.97 35.79 23.26
C THR A 13 -10.76 36.87 22.20
N ASP A 14 -9.56 37.01 21.63
CA ASP A 14 -9.22 38.06 20.66
C ASP A 14 -8.88 37.52 19.25
N SER A 15 -9.12 36.22 19.01
CA SER A 15 -8.87 35.61 17.70
C SER A 15 -10.14 35.55 16.85
N THR A 16 -10.21 36.38 15.80
CA THR A 16 -11.20 36.28 14.69
C THR A 16 -11.00 35.04 13.81
N LYS A 17 -10.00 34.19 14.10
CA LYS A 17 -9.64 33.03 13.30
C LYS A 17 -10.26 31.76 13.86
N LYS A 18 -10.70 30.87 12.96
CA LYS A 18 -11.28 29.56 13.29
C LYS A 18 -10.37 28.46 12.76
N VAL A 19 -10.09 27.47 13.59
CA VAL A 19 -9.44 26.21 13.18
C VAL A 19 -10.52 25.15 13.03
N LEU A 20 -10.62 24.55 11.84
CA LEU A 20 -11.56 23.47 11.55
C LEU A 20 -10.79 22.15 11.42
N LEU A 21 -11.28 21.10 12.08
CA LEU A 21 -10.68 19.77 12.04
C LEU A 21 -11.61 18.81 11.29
N ALA A 22 -11.08 18.17 10.24
CA ALA A 22 -11.83 17.20 9.46
C ALA A 22 -12.14 15.91 10.26
N ALA A 23 -13.24 15.25 9.92
CA ALA A 23 -13.57 13.90 10.38
C ALA A 23 -14.19 13.11 9.21
N PRO A 24 -13.63 11.93 8.85
CA PRO A 24 -12.49 11.25 9.48
C PRO A 24 -11.13 11.91 9.22
N ARG A 25 -10.13 11.63 10.08
CA ARG A 25 -8.70 12.00 9.91
C ARG A 25 -7.80 11.05 10.70
N GLY A 26 -6.55 10.87 10.27
CA GLY A 26 -5.55 10.07 11.00
C GLY A 26 -5.50 8.60 10.56
N TYR A 27 -5.29 7.70 11.51
CA TYR A 27 -5.04 6.27 11.23
C TYR A 27 -6.28 5.59 10.65
N CYS A 28 -6.06 4.76 9.63
CA CYS A 28 -7.00 3.74 9.22
C CYS A 28 -6.67 2.41 9.93
N ALA A 29 -7.58 1.43 9.83
CA ALA A 29 -7.38 0.12 10.45
C ALA A 29 -6.14 -0.64 9.92
N GLY A 30 -5.76 -0.43 8.66
CA GLY A 30 -4.56 -1.04 8.08
C GLY A 30 -3.27 -0.50 8.69
N VAL A 31 -3.19 0.82 8.85
CA VAL A 31 -2.05 1.49 9.51
C VAL A 31 -1.93 1.03 10.96
N ASP A 32 -3.03 1.03 11.71
CA ASP A 32 -3.03 0.61 13.12
C ASP A 32 -2.54 -0.85 13.27
N ARG A 33 -3.09 -1.77 12.47
CA ARG A 33 -2.66 -3.18 12.44
C ARG A 33 -1.15 -3.29 12.16
N ALA A 34 -0.65 -2.57 11.16
CA ALA A 34 0.73 -2.70 10.73
C ALA A 34 1.73 -2.20 11.78
N VAL A 35 1.43 -1.06 12.41
CA VAL A 35 2.24 -0.55 13.53
C VAL A 35 2.23 -1.56 14.69
N ILE A 36 1.04 -2.03 15.10
CA ILE A 36 0.91 -3.01 16.18
C ILE A 36 1.68 -4.31 15.89
N ALA A 37 1.77 -4.73 14.63
CA ALA A 37 2.55 -5.92 14.26
C ALA A 37 4.04 -5.76 14.59
N VAL A 38 4.64 -4.62 14.26
CA VAL A 38 6.04 -4.33 14.59
C VAL A 38 6.24 -4.20 16.10
N GLU A 39 5.34 -3.49 16.79
CA GLU A 39 5.41 -3.32 18.24
C GLU A 39 5.34 -4.66 18.98
N LYS A 40 4.40 -5.53 18.60
CA LYS A 40 4.25 -6.86 19.21
C LYS A 40 5.42 -7.78 18.87
N ALA A 41 5.99 -7.68 17.68
CA ALA A 41 7.19 -8.44 17.33
C ALA A 41 8.37 -8.02 18.21
N LEU A 42 8.57 -6.71 18.41
CA LEU A 42 9.60 -6.20 19.31
C LEU A 42 9.36 -6.65 20.76
N ASP A 43 8.11 -6.63 21.24
CA ASP A 43 7.78 -7.05 22.61
C ASP A 43 7.97 -8.57 22.81
N HIS A 44 7.72 -9.38 21.79
CA HIS A 44 7.79 -10.84 21.88
C HIS A 44 9.18 -11.41 21.63
N TYR A 45 9.86 -10.93 20.58
CA TYR A 45 11.16 -11.46 20.13
C TYR A 45 12.36 -10.61 20.58
N GLY A 46 12.12 -9.37 21.00
CA GLY A 46 13.19 -8.40 21.26
C GLY A 46 13.76 -7.78 19.98
N ALA A 47 14.71 -6.87 20.15
CA ALA A 47 15.43 -6.24 19.04
C ALA A 47 16.65 -7.09 18.59
N PRO A 48 17.04 -7.05 17.31
CA PRO A 48 16.43 -6.28 16.22
C PRO A 48 15.24 -6.99 15.54
N ILE A 49 14.28 -6.20 15.06
CA ILE A 49 13.24 -6.65 14.12
C ILE A 49 13.47 -5.94 12.79
N TYR A 50 13.55 -6.69 11.69
CA TYR A 50 13.72 -6.12 10.36
C TYR A 50 12.35 -5.88 9.72
N VAL A 51 12.21 -4.73 9.06
CA VAL A 51 10.99 -4.38 8.32
C VAL A 51 11.40 -4.02 6.90
N ARG A 52 10.86 -4.71 5.91
CA ARG A 52 11.09 -4.37 4.50
C ARG A 52 10.28 -3.13 4.16
N LYS A 53 10.98 -2.11 3.68
CA LYS A 53 10.50 -0.75 3.46
C LYS A 53 9.89 -0.14 4.72
N GLN A 54 9.44 1.11 4.66
CA GLN A 54 8.79 1.73 5.81
C GLN A 54 7.46 1.04 6.11
N ILE A 55 7.20 0.71 7.39
CA ILE A 55 5.94 0.05 7.78
C ILE A 55 4.70 0.82 7.31
N VAL A 56 4.79 2.16 7.36
CA VAL A 56 3.88 3.16 6.79
C VAL A 56 4.67 4.42 6.43
N HIS A 57 4.19 5.23 5.48
CA HIS A 57 4.83 6.50 5.08
C HIS A 57 4.64 7.63 6.12
N ASN A 58 5.13 7.43 7.35
CA ASN A 58 5.12 8.45 8.40
C ASN A 58 6.43 8.45 9.20
N LYS A 59 7.22 9.52 9.03
CA LYS A 59 8.53 9.69 9.69
C LYS A 59 8.49 9.61 11.22
N HIS A 60 7.39 10.01 11.86
CA HIS A 60 7.28 9.97 13.32
C HIS A 60 7.08 8.53 13.82
N VAL A 61 6.26 7.76 13.10
CA VAL A 61 6.04 6.34 13.37
C VAL A 61 7.32 5.55 13.15
N VAL A 62 7.97 5.72 11.99
CA VAL A 62 9.25 5.08 11.66
C VAL A 62 10.28 5.34 12.75
N ARG A 63 10.55 6.61 13.08
CA ARG A 63 11.52 6.97 14.13
C ARG A 63 11.17 6.42 15.52
N SER A 64 9.87 6.30 15.84
CA SER A 64 9.43 5.72 17.10
C SER A 64 9.78 4.23 17.20
N LEU A 65 9.57 3.49 16.10
CA LEU A 65 9.88 2.07 16.02
C LEU A 65 11.40 1.82 15.95
N GLU A 66 12.15 2.66 15.23
CA GLU A 66 13.63 2.60 15.19
C GLU A 66 14.23 2.72 16.59
N LYS A 67 13.71 3.67 17.40
CA LYS A 67 14.14 3.85 18.80
C LYS A 67 13.88 2.62 19.68
N ARG A 68 12.91 1.78 19.31
CA ARG A 68 12.61 0.52 20.00
C ARG A 68 13.41 -0.67 19.45
N GLY A 69 14.16 -0.49 18.36
CA GLY A 69 15.01 -1.52 17.76
C GLY A 69 14.48 -2.15 16.47
N ALA A 70 13.49 -1.53 15.81
CA ALA A 70 13.17 -1.88 14.43
C ALA A 70 14.25 -1.36 13.48
N ILE A 71 14.60 -2.14 12.45
CA ILE A 71 15.54 -1.78 11.39
C ILE A 71 14.80 -1.86 10.07
N PHE A 72 14.68 -0.72 9.39
CA PHE A 72 14.05 -0.63 8.08
C PHE A 72 15.09 -0.87 6.99
N VAL A 73 14.81 -1.79 6.07
CA VAL A 73 15.68 -2.15 4.94
C VAL A 73 14.94 -1.95 3.64
N ASP A 74 15.64 -1.68 2.54
CA ASP A 74 15.01 -1.55 1.24
C ASP A 74 14.66 -2.94 0.67
N GLU A 75 15.59 -3.88 0.78
CA GLU A 75 15.42 -5.25 0.29
C GLU A 75 15.70 -6.30 1.37
N VAL A 76 15.15 -7.49 1.15
CA VAL A 76 15.23 -8.58 2.15
C VAL A 76 16.66 -9.13 2.31
N ASP A 77 17.53 -8.93 1.33
CA ASP A 77 18.92 -9.39 1.34
C ASP A 77 19.86 -8.48 2.13
N GLU A 78 19.42 -7.28 2.47
CA GLU A 78 20.11 -6.37 3.39
C GLU A 78 19.97 -6.82 4.87
N ALA A 79 18.99 -7.67 5.17
CA ALA A 79 18.78 -8.24 6.49
C ALA A 79 19.46 -9.62 6.64
N PRO A 80 19.93 -10.01 7.84
CA PRO A 80 20.54 -11.31 8.08
C PRO A 80 19.62 -12.48 7.73
N ASP A 81 20.21 -13.61 7.32
CA ASP A 81 19.51 -14.87 7.20
C ASP A 81 18.92 -15.29 8.55
N GLY A 82 17.75 -15.94 8.54
CA GLY A 82 17.10 -16.41 9.77
C GLY A 82 16.43 -15.33 10.63
N CYS A 83 16.53 -14.04 10.27
CA CYS A 83 15.98 -12.94 11.08
C CYS A 83 14.45 -12.93 11.09
N ILE A 84 13.86 -12.18 12.03
CA ILE A 84 12.44 -11.81 11.94
C ILE A 84 12.31 -10.67 10.92
N MET A 85 11.51 -10.89 9.89
CA MET A 85 11.26 -9.95 8.79
C MET A 85 9.78 -9.57 8.77
N ILE A 86 9.46 -8.28 8.70
CA ILE A 86 8.09 -7.79 8.59
C ILE A 86 7.88 -7.14 7.22
N PHE A 87 6.85 -7.55 6.50
CA PHE A 87 6.43 -6.87 5.27
C PHE A 87 5.51 -5.70 5.59
N SER A 88 5.70 -4.56 4.91
CA SER A 88 4.98 -3.31 5.19
C SER A 88 3.47 -3.39 4.92
N ALA A 89 2.73 -2.37 5.34
CA ALA A 89 1.29 -2.29 5.10
C ALA A 89 0.92 -2.25 3.60
N HIS A 90 1.86 -1.84 2.74
CA HIS A 90 1.68 -1.65 1.30
C HIS A 90 1.69 -2.97 0.52
N GLY A 91 2.07 -4.08 1.14
CA GLY A 91 2.18 -5.37 0.46
C GLY A 91 3.51 -5.57 -0.26
N VAL A 92 3.78 -6.82 -0.60
CA VAL A 92 4.97 -7.24 -1.35
C VAL A 92 4.58 -8.25 -2.42
N SER A 93 5.40 -8.38 -3.45
CA SER A 93 5.17 -9.36 -4.50
C SER A 93 5.53 -10.78 -4.04
N PRO A 94 5.00 -11.83 -4.71
CA PRO A 94 5.41 -13.21 -4.48
C PRO A 94 6.92 -13.45 -4.63
N ALA A 95 7.61 -12.67 -5.45
CA ALA A 95 9.06 -12.76 -5.62
C ALA A 95 9.81 -12.36 -4.34
N VAL A 96 9.37 -11.29 -3.66
CA VAL A 96 9.93 -10.84 -2.38
C VAL A 96 9.71 -11.89 -1.29
N ILE A 97 8.53 -12.52 -1.25
CA ILE A 97 8.22 -13.60 -0.29
C ILE A 97 9.21 -14.76 -0.49
N LYS A 98 9.38 -15.23 -1.73
CA LYS A 98 10.34 -16.30 -2.06
C LYS A 98 11.79 -15.94 -1.72
N ALA A 99 12.17 -14.68 -1.89
CA ALA A 99 13.51 -14.21 -1.55
C ALA A 99 13.75 -14.24 -0.03
N ALA A 100 12.76 -13.87 0.78
CA ALA A 100 12.84 -13.99 2.23
C ALA A 100 12.88 -15.46 2.69
N GLU A 101 12.04 -16.33 2.10
CA GLU A 101 12.01 -17.77 2.37
C GLU A 101 13.37 -18.43 2.05
N ALA A 102 13.98 -18.09 0.92
CA ALA A 102 15.29 -18.63 0.52
C ALA A 102 16.41 -18.28 1.52
N ARG A 103 16.23 -17.22 2.31
CA ARG A 103 17.15 -16.76 3.36
C ARG A 103 16.76 -17.28 4.75
N ASN A 104 15.78 -18.18 4.83
CA ASN A 104 15.21 -18.71 6.07
C ASN A 104 14.68 -17.62 7.01
N GLN A 105 14.30 -16.44 6.49
CA GLN A 105 13.75 -15.37 7.31
C GLN A 105 12.36 -15.75 7.82
N GLN A 106 12.10 -15.47 9.10
CA GLN A 106 10.79 -15.69 9.70
C GLN A 106 9.91 -14.47 9.44
N THR A 107 9.00 -14.59 8.47
CA THR A 107 8.22 -13.46 7.96
C THR A 107 6.92 -13.23 8.74
N ILE A 108 6.62 -11.97 9.05
CA ILE A 108 5.32 -11.50 9.55
C ILE A 108 4.72 -10.57 8.50
N ASP A 109 3.54 -10.91 8.00
CA ASP A 109 2.86 -10.11 6.97
C ASP A 109 1.93 -9.04 7.60
N ALA A 110 2.39 -7.79 7.55
CA ALA A 110 1.64 -6.63 8.02
C ALA A 110 0.79 -5.94 6.92
N THR A 111 0.72 -6.52 5.71
CA THR A 111 -0.05 -5.99 4.58
C THR A 111 -1.48 -5.65 4.99
N CYS A 112 -1.96 -4.48 4.57
CA CYS A 112 -3.33 -4.08 4.80
C CYS A 112 -4.30 -5.09 4.13
N PRO A 113 -5.33 -5.59 4.82
CA PRO A 113 -6.28 -6.54 4.21
C PRO A 113 -6.99 -6.01 2.95
N LEU A 114 -7.10 -4.69 2.79
CA LEU A 114 -7.64 -4.08 1.57
C LEU A 114 -6.66 -4.17 0.39
N VAL A 115 -5.35 -4.12 0.65
CA VAL A 115 -4.31 -4.37 -0.37
C VAL A 115 -4.28 -5.86 -0.71
N THR A 116 -4.31 -6.75 0.29
CA THR A 116 -4.40 -8.20 0.07
C THR A 116 -5.64 -8.57 -0.76
N LYS A 117 -6.75 -7.83 -0.62
CA LYS A 117 -7.92 -8.01 -1.49
C LYS A 117 -7.56 -7.74 -2.95
N VAL A 118 -6.89 -6.63 -3.26
CA VAL A 118 -6.46 -6.30 -4.63
C VAL A 118 -5.53 -7.38 -5.18
N HIS A 119 -4.56 -7.86 -4.39
CA HIS A 119 -3.67 -8.97 -4.80
C HIS A 119 -4.45 -10.23 -5.16
N ARG A 120 -5.47 -10.60 -4.37
CA ARG A 120 -6.34 -11.76 -4.65
C ARG A 120 -7.17 -11.57 -5.91
N GLU A 121 -7.62 -10.35 -6.20
CA GLU A 121 -8.33 -10.05 -7.44
C GLU A 121 -7.39 -10.19 -8.65
N VAL A 122 -6.14 -9.73 -8.56
CA VAL A 122 -5.11 -9.95 -9.61
C VAL A 122 -4.96 -11.44 -9.91
N GLN A 123 -4.72 -12.25 -8.88
CA GLN A 123 -4.56 -13.70 -9.02
C GLN A 123 -5.82 -14.38 -9.58
N ARG A 124 -7.02 -13.88 -9.25
CA ARG A 124 -8.28 -14.42 -9.79
C ARG A 124 -8.39 -14.12 -11.29
N PHE A 125 -8.19 -12.87 -11.67
CA PHE A 125 -8.34 -12.42 -13.05
C PHE A 125 -7.28 -13.02 -13.97
N GLU A 126 -6.04 -13.19 -13.50
CA GLU A 126 -5.01 -13.95 -14.22
C GLU A 126 -5.48 -15.38 -14.54
N LYS A 127 -6.02 -16.12 -13.56
CA LYS A 127 -6.53 -17.48 -13.74
C LYS A 127 -7.71 -17.55 -14.71
N GLU A 128 -8.51 -16.49 -14.79
CA GLU A 128 -9.65 -16.38 -15.69
C GLU A 128 -9.27 -15.85 -17.09
N GLY A 129 -7.98 -15.58 -17.33
CA GLY A 129 -7.41 -15.16 -18.61
C GLY A 129 -7.64 -13.70 -18.96
N TYR A 130 -7.81 -12.82 -17.97
CA TYR A 130 -7.95 -11.38 -18.20
C TYR A 130 -6.58 -10.69 -18.25
N ASP A 131 -6.45 -9.71 -19.15
CA ASP A 131 -5.45 -8.66 -18.99
C ASP A 131 -5.95 -7.64 -17.94
N ILE A 132 -5.04 -7.12 -17.11
CA ILE A 132 -5.35 -6.26 -15.98
C ILE A 132 -4.68 -4.91 -16.18
N LEU A 133 -5.48 -3.85 -16.21
CA LEU A 133 -5.01 -2.47 -16.20
C LEU A 133 -4.98 -1.98 -14.75
N LEU A 134 -3.80 -1.89 -14.15
CA LEU A 134 -3.61 -1.40 -12.78
C LEU A 134 -3.42 0.12 -12.82
N VAL A 135 -4.41 0.89 -12.39
CA VAL A 135 -4.29 2.34 -12.22
C VAL A 135 -3.53 2.63 -10.94
N GLY A 136 -2.40 3.33 -11.05
CA GLY A 136 -1.53 3.61 -9.91
C GLY A 136 -0.30 4.42 -10.31
N HIS A 137 0.50 4.77 -9.33
CA HIS A 137 1.73 5.53 -9.56
C HIS A 137 2.95 4.62 -9.66
N GLU A 138 3.78 4.87 -10.68
CA GLU A 138 5.04 4.15 -10.86
C GLU A 138 5.98 4.37 -9.66
N GLY A 139 6.63 3.29 -9.23
CA GLY A 139 7.55 3.29 -8.08
C GLY A 139 6.88 3.30 -6.70
N HIS A 140 5.55 3.25 -6.61
CA HIS A 140 4.87 3.07 -5.32
C HIS A 140 4.89 1.60 -4.89
N GLU A 141 5.29 1.31 -3.65
CA GLU A 141 5.45 -0.05 -3.11
C GLU A 141 4.20 -0.94 -3.30
N GLU A 142 3.01 -0.37 -3.08
CA GLU A 142 1.74 -1.09 -3.30
C GLU A 142 1.52 -1.50 -4.75
N VAL A 143 1.95 -0.66 -5.70
CA VAL A 143 1.84 -0.92 -7.13
C VAL A 143 2.81 -2.01 -7.54
N GLU A 144 4.06 -1.95 -7.05
CA GLU A 144 5.06 -3.00 -7.29
C GLU A 144 4.62 -4.36 -6.72
N GLY A 145 4.08 -4.35 -5.49
CA GLY A 145 3.52 -5.54 -4.85
C GLY A 145 2.36 -6.13 -5.65
N THR A 146 1.40 -5.29 -6.04
CA THR A 146 0.19 -5.70 -6.78
C THR A 146 0.52 -6.19 -8.19
N ALA A 147 1.36 -5.46 -8.94
CA ALA A 147 1.76 -5.86 -10.29
C ALA A 147 2.59 -7.14 -10.29
N GLY A 148 3.43 -7.32 -9.26
CA GLY A 148 4.25 -8.50 -9.10
C GLY A 148 3.48 -9.80 -8.81
N GLU A 149 2.18 -9.72 -8.47
CA GLU A 149 1.32 -10.90 -8.34
C GLU A 149 1.13 -11.65 -9.66
N ALA A 150 1.04 -10.92 -10.78
CA ALA A 150 0.86 -11.48 -12.12
C ALA A 150 1.48 -10.58 -13.21
N PRO A 151 2.83 -10.47 -13.25
CA PRO A 151 3.53 -9.46 -14.06
C PRO A 151 3.34 -9.62 -15.57
N ASP A 152 2.94 -10.80 -16.06
CA ASP A 152 2.73 -11.07 -17.49
C ASP A 152 1.37 -10.57 -18.02
N VAL A 153 0.42 -10.28 -17.11
CA VAL A 153 -0.95 -9.85 -17.46
C VAL A 153 -1.33 -8.51 -16.83
N VAL A 154 -0.58 -8.02 -15.84
CA VAL A 154 -0.79 -6.69 -15.25
C VAL A 154 0.02 -5.63 -16.02
N GLN A 155 -0.65 -4.56 -16.44
CA GLN A 155 -0.04 -3.37 -17.00
C GLN A 155 -0.34 -2.17 -16.12
N LEU A 156 0.69 -1.45 -15.69
CA LEU A 156 0.53 -0.21 -14.95
C LEU A 156 0.03 0.90 -15.88
N VAL A 157 -0.99 1.62 -15.44
CA VAL A 157 -1.52 2.83 -16.08
C VAL A 157 -1.27 4.00 -15.13
N ASP A 158 -0.21 4.77 -15.42
CA ASP A 158 0.12 6.01 -14.72
C ASP A 158 -0.03 7.21 -15.67
N GLY A 159 -0.98 8.09 -15.36
CA GLY A 159 -1.29 9.29 -16.15
C GLY A 159 -1.73 9.03 -17.60
N GLU A 160 -1.72 10.10 -18.41
CA GLU A 160 -2.19 10.03 -19.80
C GLU A 160 -1.32 9.14 -20.70
N GLN A 161 -0.02 9.07 -20.41
CA GLN A 161 0.89 8.25 -21.18
C GLN A 161 0.59 6.76 -20.96
N GLY A 162 0.35 6.33 -19.72
CA GLY A 162 -0.09 4.97 -19.41
C GLY A 162 -1.36 4.59 -20.16
N ILE A 163 -2.34 5.50 -20.26
CA ILE A 163 -3.57 5.28 -21.04
C ILE A 163 -3.25 5.08 -22.53
N ARG A 164 -2.39 5.94 -23.10
CA ARG A 164 -1.99 5.84 -24.52
C ARG A 164 -1.25 4.55 -24.83
N ASP A 165 -0.40 4.09 -23.92
CA ASP A 165 0.45 2.92 -24.12
C ASP A 165 -0.22 1.60 -23.75
N ALA A 166 -1.30 1.63 -22.96
CA ALA A 166 -2.06 0.45 -22.57
C ALA A 166 -2.46 -0.40 -23.78
N LYS A 167 -2.23 -1.71 -23.71
CA LYS A 167 -2.57 -2.68 -24.76
C LYS A 167 -3.30 -3.85 -24.14
N VAL A 168 -4.33 -4.33 -24.82
CA VAL A 168 -5.10 -5.48 -24.38
C VAL A 168 -5.10 -6.51 -25.50
N LYS A 169 -4.84 -7.78 -25.18
CA LYS A 169 -4.78 -8.88 -26.14
C LYS A 169 -6.18 -9.24 -26.64
N ASP A 170 -7.12 -9.38 -25.71
CA ASP A 170 -8.54 -9.66 -25.98
C ASP A 170 -9.42 -8.57 -25.32
N PRO A 171 -9.99 -7.64 -26.11
CA PRO A 171 -10.86 -6.60 -25.57
C PRO A 171 -12.05 -7.11 -24.75
N SER A 172 -12.52 -8.35 -24.97
CA SER A 172 -13.61 -8.95 -24.18
C SER A 172 -13.15 -9.49 -22.81
N LYS A 173 -11.83 -9.51 -22.57
CA LYS A 173 -11.17 -10.07 -21.39
C LYS A 173 -10.20 -9.07 -20.79
N VAL A 174 -10.72 -7.89 -20.43
CA VAL A 174 -9.97 -6.86 -19.71
C VAL A 174 -10.71 -6.42 -18.46
N VAL A 175 -9.96 -6.16 -17.40
CA VAL A 175 -10.44 -5.51 -16.17
C VAL A 175 -9.47 -4.42 -15.74
N TRP A 176 -9.94 -3.53 -14.88
CA TRP A 176 -9.07 -2.57 -14.20
C TRP A 176 -9.12 -2.77 -12.68
N LEU A 177 -7.98 -2.52 -12.05
CA LEU A 177 -7.82 -2.44 -10.60
C LEU A 177 -7.12 -1.12 -10.29
N SER A 178 -7.11 -0.70 -9.02
CA SER A 178 -6.40 0.51 -8.62
C SER A 178 -5.59 0.32 -7.36
N GLN A 179 -4.54 1.14 -7.23
CA GLN A 179 -3.95 1.46 -5.95
C GLN A 179 -5.02 2.04 -5.00
N THR A 180 -4.95 1.69 -3.72
CA THR A 180 -5.98 1.97 -2.72
C THR A 180 -6.04 3.42 -2.24
N THR A 181 -4.98 4.20 -2.48
CA THR A 181 -4.78 5.55 -1.92
C THR A 181 -4.82 6.67 -2.97
N LEU A 182 -5.34 6.40 -4.16
CA LEU A 182 -5.43 7.41 -5.22
C LEU A 182 -6.50 8.46 -4.93
N SER A 183 -6.38 9.60 -5.61
CA SER A 183 -7.50 10.54 -5.75
C SER A 183 -8.66 9.84 -6.45
N VAL A 184 -9.85 9.92 -5.86
CA VAL A 184 -11.05 9.31 -6.44
C VAL A 184 -11.35 9.92 -7.80
N ASP A 185 -11.28 11.25 -7.91
CA ASP A 185 -11.63 11.97 -9.14
C ASP A 185 -10.66 11.63 -10.29
N GLU A 186 -9.35 11.67 -10.02
CA GLU A 186 -8.33 11.36 -11.03
C GLU A 186 -8.41 9.89 -11.50
N THR A 187 -8.72 8.98 -10.58
CA THR A 187 -8.92 7.56 -10.90
C THR A 187 -10.14 7.40 -11.82
N MET A 188 -11.26 8.05 -11.50
CA MET A 188 -12.47 7.94 -12.32
C MET A 188 -12.29 8.57 -13.70
N ASP A 189 -11.59 9.69 -13.81
CA ASP A 189 -11.24 10.30 -15.09
C ASP A 189 -10.35 9.38 -15.94
N THR A 190 -9.38 8.72 -15.30
CA THR A 190 -8.53 7.71 -15.96
C THR A 190 -9.35 6.53 -16.47
N VAL A 191 -10.26 6.00 -15.65
CA VAL A 191 -11.14 4.87 -16.02
C VAL A 191 -12.08 5.25 -17.17
N LEU A 192 -12.61 6.48 -17.21
CA LEU A 192 -13.44 6.95 -18.32
C LEU A 192 -12.66 6.96 -19.63
N LYS A 193 -11.43 7.51 -19.64
CA LYS A 193 -10.55 7.49 -20.81
C LYS A 193 -10.16 6.06 -21.23
N LEU A 194 -9.95 5.16 -20.27
CA LEU A 194 -9.71 3.75 -20.56
C LEU A 194 -10.92 3.08 -21.22
N ARG A 195 -12.16 3.41 -20.81
CA ARG A 195 -13.40 2.93 -21.44
C ARG A 195 -13.62 3.47 -22.84
N GLU A 196 -13.22 4.72 -23.11
CA GLU A 196 -13.24 5.26 -24.47
C GLU A 196 -12.30 4.47 -25.39
N LYS A 197 -11.13 4.08 -24.88
CA LYS A 197 -10.14 3.29 -25.62
C LYS A 197 -10.51 1.81 -25.73
N PHE A 198 -11.09 1.24 -24.68
CA PHE A 198 -11.53 -0.16 -24.59
C PHE A 198 -13.01 -0.21 -24.20
N PRO A 199 -13.94 -0.09 -25.16
CA PRO A 199 -15.39 0.05 -24.89
C PRO A 199 -16.06 -1.12 -24.15
N THR A 200 -15.37 -2.26 -24.06
CA THR A 200 -15.81 -3.49 -23.38
C THR A 200 -15.32 -3.62 -21.94
N LEU A 201 -14.59 -2.62 -21.41
CA LEU A 201 -14.12 -2.50 -20.02
C LEU A 201 -15.21 -1.97 -19.05
#